data_AF-A0A919SD57-F1
#
_entry.id   AF-A0A919SD57-F1
#
_cell.length_a   1.000
_cell.length_b   1.000
_cell.length_c   1.000
_cell.angle_alpha   90.00
_cell.angle_beta   90.00
_cell.angle_gamma   90.00
#
_symmetry.space_group_name_H-M   'P 1'
#
loop_
_entity.id
_entity.type
_entity.pdbx_description
1 polymer ?
#
loop_
_entity_poly.entity_id
_entity_poly.type
_entity_poly.pdbx_seq_one_letter_code
_entity_poly.pdbx_strand_id
1 'polypeptide(L)'
;MTVLAGHRAFERRRLALGDCGRAYGTNCIHEHSCVRCPLLRVDPEQRQCLIEIRNKLTTRIAEAEREGWLGEADGLRVSLAAAKEKLAQVDGAIQRRQAAVNLGMPTFATIAGRNTAVDPADHRTTNEPFST
;
A
#
# COMPACT_ATOMS: atom_id res chain seq x y z
N MET A 1 6.24 22.38 17.47
CA MET A 1 7.35 22.13 16.55
C MET A 1 7.07 20.84 15.81
N THR A 2 6.64 20.94 14.55
CA THR A 2 6.24 19.82 13.69
C THR A 2 7.48 19.05 13.23
N VAL A 3 7.62 17.80 13.63
CA VAL A 3 8.67 16.93 13.08
C VAL A 3 8.21 16.43 11.71
N LEU A 4 8.53 17.19 10.67
CA LEU A 4 8.62 16.69 9.30
C LEU A 4 9.92 15.88 9.19
N ALA A 5 9.89 14.61 9.59
CA ALA A 5 10.95 13.67 9.25
C ALA A 5 10.65 13.07 7.87
N GLY A 6 10.84 13.89 6.83
CA GLY A 6 10.86 13.44 5.45
C GLY A 6 12.15 12.69 5.18
N HIS A 7 12.14 11.37 5.24
CA HIS A 7 13.08 10.60 4.43
C HIS A 7 12.76 10.93 2.99
N ARG A 8 13.71 11.52 2.25
CA ARG A 8 13.61 11.61 0.79
C ARG A 8 13.68 10.20 0.23
N ALA A 9 12.53 9.51 0.25
CA ALA A 9 12.35 8.28 -0.46
C ALA A 9 12.60 8.59 -1.93
N PHE A 10 13.43 7.77 -2.56
CA PHE A 10 13.53 7.67 -4.01
C PHE A 10 12.17 7.96 -4.68
N GLU A 11 12.12 8.92 -5.63
CA GLU A 11 10.85 9.36 -6.23
C GLU A 11 10.14 8.17 -6.87
N ARG A 12 9.01 7.75 -6.25
CA ARG A 12 8.16 6.72 -6.84
C ARG A 12 7.56 7.27 -8.12
N ARG A 13 7.46 6.44 -9.15
CA ARG A 13 6.82 6.83 -10.41
C ARG A 13 5.35 7.17 -10.13
N ARG A 14 5.01 8.45 -10.27
CA ARG A 14 3.64 8.96 -10.13
C ARG A 14 2.82 8.63 -11.38
N LEU A 15 1.57 8.24 -11.15
CA LEU A 15 0.55 7.93 -12.15
C LEU A 15 -0.70 8.78 -11.86
N ALA A 16 -1.66 8.79 -12.79
CA ALA A 16 -2.86 9.61 -12.66
C ALA A 16 -3.68 9.35 -11.38
N LEU A 17 -3.73 8.09 -10.91
CA LEU A 17 -4.52 7.67 -9.75
C LEU A 17 -3.69 7.52 -8.45
N GLY A 18 -2.38 7.76 -8.48
CA GLY A 18 -1.50 7.52 -7.34
C GLY A 18 -0.10 7.10 -7.75
N ASP A 19 0.49 6.16 -7.03
CA ASP A 19 1.89 5.76 -7.24
C ASP A 19 2.03 4.33 -7.78
N CYS A 20 3.05 4.12 -8.60
CA CYS A 20 3.49 2.79 -8.99
C CYS A 20 4.44 2.22 -7.92
N GLY A 21 4.12 1.05 -7.37
CA GLY A 21 5.00 0.31 -6.44
C GLY A 21 6.19 -0.40 -7.11
N ARG A 22 6.41 -0.17 -8.40
CA ARG A 22 7.46 -0.80 -9.19
C ARG A 22 8.82 -0.14 -8.89
N ALA A 23 9.89 -0.94 -8.91
CA ALA A 23 11.25 -0.44 -8.77
C ALA A 23 11.61 0.52 -9.93
N TYR A 24 12.45 1.51 -9.64
CA TYR A 24 12.89 2.47 -10.64
C TYR A 24 13.60 1.81 -11.83
N GLY A 25 13.46 2.42 -13.02
CA GLY A 25 14.08 1.92 -14.25
C GLY A 25 13.44 0.65 -14.82
N THR A 26 12.41 0.07 -14.20
CA THR A 26 11.73 -1.11 -14.75
C THR A 26 10.44 -0.73 -15.50
N ASN A 27 10.26 -1.29 -16.69
CA ASN A 27 9.08 -1.04 -17.51
C ASN A 27 7.84 -1.74 -16.94
N CYS A 28 6.68 -1.11 -17.15
CA CYS A 28 5.39 -1.72 -16.89
C CYS A 28 4.72 -1.93 -18.24
N ILE A 29 4.15 -3.12 -18.49
CA ILE A 29 3.31 -3.34 -19.69
C ILE A 29 2.07 -2.42 -19.73
N HIS A 30 1.73 -1.80 -18.59
CA HIS A 30 0.54 -0.98 -18.38
C HIS A 30 0.87 0.51 -18.42
N GLU A 31 1.62 0.92 -19.44
CA GLU A 31 2.60 2.01 -19.47
C GLU A 31 2.32 3.19 -18.51
N HIS A 32 1.12 3.80 -18.44
CA HIS A 32 0.93 4.97 -17.55
C HIS A 32 -0.38 5.16 -16.76
N SER A 33 -1.34 4.23 -16.74
CA SER A 33 -2.61 4.54 -16.03
C SER A 33 -3.54 3.37 -15.75
N CYS A 34 -3.15 2.13 -16.04
CA CYS A 34 -4.14 1.06 -16.02
C CYS A 34 -4.60 0.75 -14.59
N VAL A 35 -5.90 0.89 -14.35
CA VAL A 35 -6.58 0.40 -13.14
C VAL A 35 -6.34 -1.10 -12.90
N ARG A 36 -6.02 -1.84 -13.97
CA ARG A 36 -5.63 -3.26 -13.97
C ARG A 36 -4.24 -3.53 -13.40
N CYS A 37 -3.41 -2.51 -13.19
CA CYS A 37 -2.04 -2.73 -12.71
C CYS A 37 -2.05 -3.20 -11.25
N PRO A 38 -1.51 -4.39 -10.92
CA PRO A 38 -1.50 -4.90 -9.55
C PRO A 38 -0.65 -4.02 -8.63
N LEU A 39 0.43 -3.42 -9.17
CA LEU A 39 1.36 -2.57 -8.43
C LEU A 39 0.89 -1.11 -8.26
N LEU A 40 -0.24 -0.73 -8.84
CA LEU A 40 -0.83 0.60 -8.62
C LEU A 40 -1.31 0.71 -7.17
N ARG A 41 -0.70 1.63 -6.42
CA ARG A 41 -1.17 2.08 -5.10
C ARG A 41 -1.98 3.35 -5.32
N VAL A 42 -3.30 3.22 -5.22
CA VAL A 42 -4.21 4.35 -5.44
C VAL A 42 -4.14 5.29 -4.25
N ASP A 43 -4.05 6.58 -4.55
CA ASP A 43 -4.15 7.65 -3.56
C ASP A 43 -5.58 7.67 -2.99
N PRO A 44 -5.77 7.62 -1.66
CA PRO A 44 -7.10 7.74 -1.05
C PRO A 44 -7.92 8.96 -1.52
N GLU A 45 -7.27 10.06 -1.90
CA GLU A 45 -7.94 11.25 -2.45
C GLU A 45 -8.58 10.98 -3.83
N GLN A 46 -8.08 10.01 -4.58
CA GLN A 46 -8.58 9.61 -5.90
C GLN A 46 -9.75 8.62 -5.82
N ARG A 47 -10.28 8.33 -4.62
CA ARG A 47 -11.43 7.43 -4.44
C ARG A 47 -12.62 7.82 -5.31
N GLN A 48 -12.96 9.11 -5.37
CA GLN A 48 -14.10 9.58 -6.17
C GLN A 48 -13.86 9.38 -7.67
N CYS A 49 -12.64 9.63 -8.13
CA CYS A 49 -12.26 9.35 -9.52
C CYS A 49 -12.41 7.86 -9.87
N LEU A 50 -12.03 6.94 -8.97
CA LEU A 50 -12.26 5.50 -9.18
C LEU A 50 -13.75 5.12 -9.26
N ILE A 51 -14.62 5.78 -8.49
CA ILE A 51 -16.08 5.58 -8.59
C ILE A 51 -16.59 5.99 -9.97
N GLU A 52 -16.11 7.13 -10.49
CA GLU A 52 -16.45 7.58 -11.84
C GLU A 52 -15.97 6.59 -12.91
N ILE A 53 -14.74 6.09 -12.80
CA ILE A 53 -14.21 5.05 -13.70
C ILE A 53 -15.08 3.80 -13.67
N ARG A 54 -15.44 3.31 -12.48
CA ARG A 54 -16.32 2.15 -12.31
C ARG A 54 -17.67 2.39 -13.01
N ASN A 55 -18.30 3.55 -12.79
CA ASN A 55 -19.60 3.86 -13.37
C ASN A 55 -19.52 3.94 -14.91
N LYS A 56 -18.49 4.61 -15.44
CA LYS A 56 -18.24 4.69 -16.89
C LYS A 56 -18.05 3.30 -17.51
N LEU A 57 -17.31 2.42 -16.84
CA LEU A 57 -17.12 1.04 -17.29
C LEU A 57 -18.44 0.27 -17.33
N THR A 58 -19.30 0.40 -16.30
CA THR A 58 -20.63 -0.21 -16.31
C THR A 58 -21.47 0.27 -17.48
N THR A 59 -21.51 1.58 -17.75
CA THR A 59 -22.25 2.14 -18.88
C THR A 59 -21.71 1.62 -20.22
N ARG A 60 -20.38 1.56 -20.37
CA ARG A 60 -19.72 1.07 -21.59
C ARG A 60 -19.95 -0.43 -21.83
N ILE A 61 -20.02 -1.24 -20.77
CA ILE A 61 -20.37 -2.66 -20.87
C ILE A 61 -21.80 -2.82 -21.38
N ALA A 62 -22.76 -2.09 -20.79
CA ALA A 62 -24.15 -2.15 -21.22
C ALA A 62 -24.33 -1.72 -22.68
N GLU A 63 -23.57 -0.72 -23.13
CA GLU A 63 -23.53 -0.32 -24.53
C GLU A 63 -22.98 -1.43 -25.42
N ALA A 64 -21.81 -1.98 -25.09
CA ALA A 64 -21.20 -3.07 -25.85
C ALA A 64 -22.11 -4.31 -25.95
N GLU A 65 -22.86 -4.64 -24.88
CA GLU A 65 -23.85 -5.72 -24.90
C GLU A 65 -25.01 -5.44 -25.85
N ARG A 66 -25.56 -4.22 -25.84
CA ARG A 66 -26.66 -3.85 -26.76
C ARG A 66 -26.24 -3.88 -28.23
N GLU A 67 -25.02 -3.43 -28.52
CA GLU A 67 -24.47 -3.41 -29.88
C GLU A 67 -23.89 -4.77 -30.33
N GLY A 68 -23.93 -5.79 -29.46
CA GLY A 68 -23.41 -7.13 -29.77
C GLY A 68 -21.87 -7.23 -29.80
N TRP A 69 -21.16 -6.25 -29.24
CA TRP A 69 -19.69 -6.22 -29.15
C TRP A 69 -19.19 -7.04 -27.95
N LEU A 70 -19.41 -8.35 -28.00
CA LEU A 70 -19.14 -9.25 -26.87
C LEU A 70 -17.67 -9.23 -26.42
N GLY A 71 -16.71 -9.21 -27.36
CA GLY A 71 -15.28 -9.15 -27.04
C GLY A 71 -14.85 -7.86 -26.33
N GLU A 72 -15.43 -6.73 -26.72
CA GLU A 72 -15.22 -5.45 -26.03
C GLU A 72 -15.84 -5.47 -24.64
N ALA A 73 -17.06 -6.00 -24.51
CA ALA A 73 -17.73 -6.15 -23.22
C ALA A 73 -16.89 -6.99 -22.24
N ASP A 74 -16.28 -8.09 -22.70
CA ASP A 74 -15.39 -8.92 -21.89
C ASP A 74 -14.13 -8.17 -21.43
N GLY A 75 -13.48 -7.45 -22.34
CA GLY A 75 -12.36 -6.57 -22.00
C GLY A 75 -12.75 -5.53 -20.94
N LEU A 76 -13.91 -4.88 -21.10
CA LEU A 76 -14.40 -3.88 -20.17
C LEU A 76 -14.76 -4.49 -18.80
N ARG A 77 -15.29 -5.73 -18.74
CA ARG A 77 -15.56 -6.44 -17.48
C ARG A 77 -14.30 -6.70 -16.67
N VAL A 78 -13.18 -7.03 -17.32
CA VAL A 78 -11.86 -7.17 -16.65
C VAL A 78 -11.43 -5.83 -16.03
N SER A 79 -11.58 -4.72 -16.75
CA SER A 79 -11.31 -3.38 -16.19
C SER A 79 -12.23 -3.04 -15.02
N LEU A 80 -13.52 -3.41 -15.10
CA LEU A 80 -14.50 -3.16 -14.05
C LEU A 80 -14.16 -3.95 -12.78
N ALA A 81 -13.77 -5.21 -12.91
CA ALA A 81 -13.32 -6.03 -11.79
C ALA A 81 -12.11 -5.40 -11.10
N ALA A 82 -11.10 -4.99 -11.87
CA ALA A 82 -9.93 -4.29 -11.32
C ALA A 82 -10.30 -2.97 -10.62
N ALA A 83 -11.20 -2.17 -11.20
CA ALA A 83 -11.66 -0.92 -10.57
C ALA A 83 -12.37 -1.16 -9.24
N LYS A 84 -13.23 -2.20 -9.16
CA LYS A 84 -13.90 -2.60 -7.91
C LYS A 84 -12.90 -3.05 -6.85
N GLU A 85 -11.91 -3.84 -7.24
CA GLU A 85 -10.85 -4.31 -6.33
C GLU A 85 -10.04 -3.13 -5.78
N LYS A 86 -9.65 -2.18 -6.64
CA LYS A 86 -8.92 -0.98 -6.22
C LYS A 86 -9.75 -0.10 -5.29
N LEU A 87 -11.07 0.02 -5.51
CA LEU A 87 -11.96 0.70 -4.57
C LEU A 87 -11.98 0.03 -3.19
N ALA A 88 -12.12 -1.30 -3.14
CA ALA A 88 -12.10 -2.04 -1.88
C ALA A 88 -10.76 -1.86 -1.13
N GLN A 89 -9.64 -1.85 -1.86
CA GLN A 89 -8.32 -1.58 -1.29
C GLN A 89 -8.22 -0.17 -0.68
N VAL A 90 -8.73 0.85 -1.39
CA VAL A 90 -8.74 2.24 -0.91
C VAL A 90 -9.66 2.40 0.30
N ASP A 91 -10.87 1.84 0.25
CA ASP A 91 -11.82 1.86 1.37
C ASP A 91 -11.21 1.22 2.63
N GLY A 92 -10.59 0.05 2.48
CA GLY A 92 -9.90 -0.62 3.57
C GLY A 92 -8.71 0.19 4.12
N ALA A 93 -7.97 0.91 3.26
CA ALA A 93 -6.88 1.78 3.69
C ALA A 93 -7.39 3.00 4.48
N ILE A 94 -8.47 3.63 4.03
CA ILE A 94 -9.13 4.74 4.73
C ILE A 94 -9.61 4.28 6.11
N GLN A 95 -10.32 3.15 6.17
CA GLN A 95 -10.84 2.60 7.43
C GLN A 95 -9.71 2.30 8.43
N ARG A 96 -8.62 1.66 7.98
CA ARG A 96 -7.45 1.39 8.83
C ARG A 96 -6.80 2.67 9.33
N ARG A 97 -6.72 3.72 8.52
CA ARG A 97 -6.18 5.02 8.94
C ARG A 97 -7.04 5.69 10.00
N GLN A 98 -8.36 5.56 9.91
CA GLN A 98 -9.30 6.08 10.90
C GLN A 98 -9.24 5.29 12.22
N ALA A 99 -9.04 3.97 12.15
CA ALA A 99 -8.89 3.10 13.31
C ALA A 99 -7.46 3.04 13.87
N ALA A 100 -6.51 3.78 13.28
CA ALA A 100 -5.11 3.71 13.66
C ALA A 100 -4.90 4.27 15.07
N VAL A 101 -4.37 3.44 15.97
CA VAL A 101 -3.95 3.85 17.31
C VAL A 101 -2.49 4.30 17.24
N ASN A 102 -2.18 5.45 17.87
CA ASN A 102 -0.81 5.93 17.96
C ASN A 102 -0.03 5.05 18.94
N LEU A 103 0.90 4.25 18.43
CA LEU A 103 1.73 3.35 19.25
C LEU A 103 2.90 4.07 19.95
N GLY A 104 3.06 5.38 19.74
CA GLY A 104 4.23 6.14 20.14
C GLY A 104 5.46 5.78 19.29
N MET A 105 6.26 6.79 18.94
CA MET A 105 7.63 6.53 18.47
C MET A 105 8.53 6.55 19.70
N PRO A 106 9.25 5.46 20.04
CA PRO A 106 10.19 5.51 21.13
C PRO A 106 11.25 6.56 20.81
N THR A 107 11.43 7.52 21.71
CA THR A 107 12.48 8.51 21.56
C THR A 107 13.83 7.84 21.74
N PHE A 108 14.86 8.37 21.11
CA PHE A 108 16.22 7.86 21.27
C PHE A 108 16.63 7.78 22.75
N ALA A 109 16.18 8.73 23.58
CA ALA A 109 16.41 8.73 25.03
C ALA A 109 15.78 7.50 25.73
N THR A 110 14.56 7.12 25.34
CA THR A 110 13.87 5.93 25.87
C THR A 110 14.56 4.62 25.45
N ILE A 111 15.18 4.58 24.26
CA ILE A 111 15.92 3.40 23.77
C ILE A 111 17.29 3.31 24.43
N ALA A 112 18.03 4.43 24.48
CA ALA A 112 19.38 4.48 25.03
C ALA A 112 19.42 4.19 26.53
N GLY A 113 18.44 4.69 27.31
CA GLY A 113 18.36 4.44 28.75
C GLY A 113 18.11 2.97 29.15
N ARG A 114 17.60 2.14 28.22
CA ARG A 114 17.42 0.70 28.46
C ARG A 114 18.72 -0.09 28.37
N ASN A 115 19.66 0.34 27.52
CA ASN A 115 20.93 -0.36 27.33
C ASN A 115 21.91 -0.16 28.50
N THR A 116 21.74 0.88 29.29
CA THR A 116 22.59 1.16 30.47
C THR A 116 22.07 0.52 31.76
N ALA A 117 20.90 -0.12 31.73
CA ALA A 117 20.29 -0.80 32.87
C ALA A 117 20.48 -2.33 32.84
N VAL A 118 21.51 -2.83 32.18
CA VAL A 118 22.08 -4.14 32.53
C VAL A 118 22.93 -3.90 33.77
N ASP A 119 22.35 -4.16 34.93
CA ASP A 119 23.06 -4.23 36.20
C ASP A 119 24.14 -5.33 36.08
N PRO A 120 25.44 -5.04 36.25
CA PRO A 120 26.52 -6.02 36.01
C PRO A 120 26.60 -7.12 37.09
N ALA A 121 25.60 -7.27 37.96
CA ALA A 121 25.68 -8.11 39.15
C ALA A 121 24.57 -9.18 39.24
N ASP A 122 24.40 -10.04 38.23
CA ASP A 122 24.09 -11.46 38.50
C ASP A 122 24.34 -12.36 37.27
N HIS A 123 25.58 -12.81 37.09
CA HIS A 123 25.86 -14.04 36.35
C HIS A 123 26.85 -14.89 37.16
N ARG A 124 26.42 -15.39 38.31
CA ARG A 124 27.15 -16.48 38.96
C ARG A 124 26.97 -17.75 38.13
N THR A 125 27.84 -17.95 37.15
CA THR A 125 28.03 -19.24 36.47
C THR A 125 28.72 -20.20 37.43
N THR A 126 27.97 -21.08 38.07
CA THR A 126 28.54 -22.29 38.69
C THR A 126 28.72 -23.32 37.57
N ASN A 127 29.92 -23.40 37.01
CA ASN A 127 30.31 -24.52 36.14
C ASN A 127 30.79 -25.66 37.05
N GLU A 128 29.93 -26.66 37.27
CA GLU A 128 30.33 -27.96 37.81
C GLU A 128 30.97 -28.80 36.70
N PRO A 129 32.13 -29.45 36.94
CA PRO A 129 32.77 -30.30 35.92
C PRO A 129 32.06 -31.66 35.82
N PHE A 130 31.77 -32.05 34.58
CA PHE A 130 31.25 -33.37 34.24
C PHE A 130 32.37 -34.41 34.39
N SER A 131 32.28 -35.30 35.40
CA SER A 131 33.12 -36.50 35.50
C SER A 131 32.60 -37.60 34.58
N THR A 132 33.55 -38.27 33.91
CA THR A 132 33.37 -39.40 32.97
C THR A 132 32.83 -40.66 33.66
#